data_AF-A0A7W4NKD4-F1
#
_entry.id   AF-A0A7W4NKD4-F1
#
_cell.length_a   1.000
_cell.length_b   1.000
_cell.length_c   1.000
_cell.angle_alpha   90.00
_cell.angle_beta   90.00
_cell.angle_gamma   90.00
#
_symmetry.space_group_name_H-M   'P 1'
#
loop_
_entity.id
_entity.type
_entity.pdbx_description
1 polymer ?
#
loop_
_entity_poly.entity_id
_entity_poly.type
_entity_poly.pdbx_seq_one_letter_code
_entity_poly.pdbx_strand_id
1 'polypeptide(L)'
;MTEKSPENSGALFLNTGRRGVNAPDYVGTITVDGKRLEVAAWVRDGREGEFLSLHVQAPASGRAAPGKKPPYRRRATPEQVARAEAQRARMMR
;
A
#
# COMPACT_ATOMS: atom_id res chain seq x y z
N MET A 1 0.58 -39.74 13.69
CA MET A 1 0.18 -38.77 12.66
C MET A 1 1.17 -37.62 12.68
N THR A 2 1.96 -37.42 11.62
CA THR A 2 2.87 -36.27 11.51
C THR A 2 2.04 -35.06 11.10
N GLU A 3 1.53 -34.33 12.09
CA GLU A 3 0.76 -33.12 11.84
C GLU A 3 1.73 -32.03 11.39
N LYS A 4 1.94 -31.91 10.07
CA LYS A 4 2.52 -30.70 9.48
C LYS A 4 1.49 -29.59 9.63
N SER A 5 1.35 -29.06 10.84
CA SER A 5 0.61 -27.83 11.07
C SER A 5 1.30 -26.75 10.22
N PRO A 6 0.58 -26.03 9.33
CA PRO A 6 1.16 -25.00 8.46
C PRO A 6 1.59 -23.74 9.22
N GLU A 7 1.64 -23.81 10.54
CA GLU A 7 2.06 -22.78 11.47
C GLU A 7 3.52 -22.41 11.20
N ASN A 8 3.82 -21.12 11.17
CA ASN A 8 5.14 -20.55 10.88
C ASN A 8 5.74 -20.99 9.52
N SER A 9 4.91 -21.44 8.59
CA SER A 9 5.31 -21.94 7.28
C SER A 9 4.68 -21.14 6.15
N GLY A 10 5.39 -21.03 5.04
CA GLY A 10 4.99 -20.24 3.89
C GLY A 10 5.66 -20.69 2.60
N ALA A 11 5.33 -20.01 1.50
CA ALA A 11 5.94 -20.24 0.19
C ALA A 11 6.31 -18.91 -0.44
N LEU A 12 7.50 -18.86 -1.03
CA LEU A 12 8.02 -17.74 -1.83
C LEU A 12 8.10 -18.15 -3.29
N PHE A 13 7.71 -17.25 -4.17
CA PHE A 13 7.74 -17.44 -5.62
C PHE A 13 8.53 -16.31 -6.26
N LEU A 14 9.23 -16.61 -7.35
CA LEU A 14 9.94 -15.61 -8.13
C LEU A 14 8.95 -14.57 -8.66
N ASN A 15 9.24 -13.29 -8.44
CA ASN A 15 8.42 -12.21 -8.95
C ASN A 15 8.70 -12.01 -10.45
N THR A 16 7.90 -12.64 -11.30
CA THR A 16 8.03 -12.54 -12.77
C THR A 16 7.65 -11.15 -13.31
N GLY A 17 6.92 -10.35 -12.53
CA GLY A 17 6.40 -9.04 -12.92
C GLY A 17 7.18 -7.85 -12.40
N ARG A 18 8.46 -8.02 -12.05
CA ARG A 18 9.29 -6.91 -11.53
C ARG A 18 9.32 -5.74 -12.52
N ARG A 19 8.81 -4.60 -12.08
CA ARG A 19 8.77 -3.35 -12.87
C ARG A 19 9.81 -2.31 -12.46
N GLY A 20 10.87 -2.72 -11.76
CA GLY A 20 11.95 -1.81 -11.38
C GLY A 20 12.87 -2.37 -10.30
N VAL A 21 13.93 -1.63 -10.02
CA VAL A 21 14.98 -1.97 -9.05
C VAL A 21 14.45 -2.10 -7.62
N ASN A 22 13.36 -1.38 -7.30
CA ASN A 22 12.74 -1.41 -5.97
C ASN A 22 11.77 -2.60 -5.79
N ALA A 23 11.48 -3.37 -6.84
CA ALA A 23 10.55 -4.49 -6.75
C ALA A 23 11.21 -5.72 -6.09
N PRO A 24 10.49 -6.43 -5.21
CA PRO A 24 11.02 -7.63 -4.56
C PRO A 24 11.34 -8.75 -5.54
N ASP A 25 12.41 -9.50 -5.24
CA ASP A 25 12.89 -10.73 -5.89
C ASP A 25 11.88 -11.85 -5.80
N TYR A 26 11.41 -12.06 -4.58
CA TYR A 26 10.46 -13.10 -4.29
C TYR A 26 9.29 -12.51 -3.54
N VAL A 27 8.10 -13.03 -3.83
CA VAL A 27 6.86 -12.66 -3.16
C VAL A 27 6.13 -13.92 -2.76
N GLY A 28 5.37 -13.85 -1.68
CA GLY A 28 4.72 -15.03 -1.15
C GLY A 28 3.84 -14.75 0.05
N THR A 29 3.40 -15.83 0.67
CA THR A 29 2.57 -15.79 1.87
C THR A 29 3.14 -16.72 2.92
N ILE A 30 3.09 -16.28 4.18
CA ILE A 30 3.50 -17.05 5.35
C ILE A 30 2.38 -17.06 6.38
N THR A 31 2.14 -18.20 7.03
CA THR A 31 1.22 -18.29 8.16
C THR A 31 2.05 -18.14 9.43
N VAL A 32 1.77 -17.14 10.26
CA VAL A 32 2.45 -16.91 11.55
C VAL A 32 1.37 -16.64 12.59
N ASP A 33 1.40 -17.32 13.74
CA ASP A 33 0.39 -17.19 14.81
C ASP A 33 -1.06 -17.33 14.29
N GLY A 34 -1.32 -18.31 13.43
CA GLY A 34 -2.63 -18.55 12.80
C GLY A 34 -3.08 -17.46 11.82
N LYS A 35 -2.24 -16.46 11.50
CA LYS A 35 -2.55 -15.37 10.57
C LYS A 35 -1.76 -15.52 9.28
N ARG A 36 -2.46 -15.41 8.15
CA ARG A 36 -1.82 -15.34 6.82
C ARG A 36 -1.28 -13.94 6.59
N LEU A 37 0.04 -13.83 6.45
CA LEU A 37 0.79 -12.61 6.16
C LEU A 37 1.39 -12.69 4.76
N GLU A 38 1.63 -11.53 4.17
CA GLU A 38 2.36 -11.42 2.91
C GLU A 38 3.85 -11.22 3.20
N VAL A 39 4.71 -11.89 2.45
CA VAL A 39 6.17 -11.77 2.57
C VAL A 39 6.76 -11.38 1.23
N ALA A 40 7.67 -10.41 1.27
CA ALA A 40 8.47 -9.95 0.14
C ALA A 40 9.96 -10.15 0.47
N ALA A 41 10.75 -10.60 -0.49
CA ALA A 41 12.18 -10.82 -0.31
C ALA A 41 12.98 -10.09 -1.40
N TRP A 42 14.14 -9.54 -1.03
CA TRP A 42 15.12 -8.97 -1.96
C TRP A 42 16.45 -9.70 -1.81
N VAL A 43 17.09 -10.03 -2.94
CA VAL A 43 18.46 -10.55 -2.94
C VAL A 43 19.41 -9.36 -2.79
N ARG A 44 20.25 -9.40 -1.76
CA ARG A 44 21.24 -8.37 -1.45
C ARG A 44 22.60 -9.01 -1.22
N ASP A 45 23.65 -8.29 -1.57
CA ASP A 45 25.02 -8.70 -1.27
C ASP A 45 25.40 -8.29 0.16
N GLY A 46 25.97 -9.23 0.90
CA GLY A 46 26.43 -9.05 2.27
C GLY A 46 27.89 -9.45 2.42
N ARG A 47 28.48 -9.16 3.58
CA ARG A 47 29.90 -9.43 3.86
C ARG A 47 30.28 -10.91 3.72
N GLU A 48 29.34 -11.82 3.97
CA GLU A 48 29.54 -13.28 3.87
C GLU A 48 28.90 -13.89 2.61
N GLY A 49 28.40 -13.06 1.70
CA GLY A 49 27.75 -13.48 0.45
C GLY A 49 26.33 -12.93 0.28
N GLU A 50 25.65 -13.41 -0.75
CA GLU A 50 24.27 -13.00 -1.08
C GLU A 50 23.28 -13.51 -0.02
N PHE A 51 22.42 -12.63 0.46
CA PHE A 51 21.38 -12.93 1.43
C PHE A 51 20.02 -12.39 0.98
N LEU A 52 18.96 -13.04 1.44
CA LEU A 52 17.58 -12.61 1.22
C LEU A 52 17.11 -11.72 2.35
N SER A 53 16.95 -10.43 2.07
CA SER A 53 16.29 -9.50 2.98
C SER A 53 14.79 -9.71 2.89
N LEU A 54 14.15 -10.12 3.99
CA LEU A 54 12.72 -10.44 4.07
C LEU A 54 11.95 -9.30 4.74
N HIS A 55 10.79 -8.96 4.19
CA HIS A 55 9.84 -8.03 4.79
C HIS A 55 8.47 -8.70 4.85
N VAL A 56 7.91 -8.78 6.06
CA VAL A 56 6.59 -9.37 6.31
C VAL A 56 5.61 -8.24 6.60
N GLN A 57 4.45 -8.27 5.93
CA GLN A 57 3.38 -7.30 6.13
C GLN A 57 2.06 -8.02 6.34
N ALA A 58 1.15 -7.37 7.06
CA ALA A 58 -0.25 -7.79 7.09
C ALA A 58 -0.78 -7.83 5.65
N PRO A 59 -1.66 -8.80 5.32
CA PRO A 59 -2.27 -8.85 4.00
C PRO A 59 -2.94 -7.50 3.74
N ALA A 60 -2.87 -7.00 2.50
CA ALA A 60 -3.38 -5.68 2.14
C ALA A 60 -4.92 -5.55 2.22
N SER A 61 -5.59 -6.09 3.25
CA SER A 61 -6.94 -5.72 3.68
C SER A 61 -6.92 -4.33 4.31
N GLY A 62 -6.59 -3.33 3.50
CA GLY A 62 -6.42 -1.97 4.00
C GLY A 62 -5.54 -1.06 3.15
N ARG A 63 -5.21 -1.41 1.90
CA ARG A 63 -4.81 -0.36 0.95
C ARG A 63 -6.06 0.51 0.73
N ALA A 64 -6.27 1.47 1.62
CA ALA A 64 -6.91 2.72 1.27
C ALA A 64 -6.23 3.12 -0.04
N ALA A 65 -6.99 3.00 -1.13
CA ALA A 65 -6.48 3.25 -2.46
C ALA A 65 -5.68 4.57 -2.41
N PRO A 66 -4.41 4.60 -2.85
CA PRO A 66 -3.68 5.85 -2.91
C PRO A 66 -4.40 6.73 -3.94
N GLY A 67 -5.27 7.61 -3.45
CA GLY A 67 -6.01 8.56 -4.28
C GLY A 67 -7.53 8.47 -4.20
N LYS A 68 -8.13 8.78 -3.05
CA LYS A 68 -9.15 9.84 -3.11
C LYS A 68 -8.39 11.16 -3.19
N LYS A 69 -7.97 11.53 -4.41
CA LYS A 69 -7.73 12.95 -4.70
C LYS A 69 -9.03 13.67 -4.29
N PRO A 70 -8.99 14.77 -3.52
CA PRO A 70 -10.21 15.52 -3.24
C PRO A 70 -10.90 15.77 -4.58
N PRO A 71 -12.22 15.54 -4.71
CA PRO A 71 -12.89 15.82 -5.97
C PRO A 71 -12.56 17.27 -6.28
N TYR A 72 -11.95 17.48 -7.46
CA TYR A 72 -11.58 18.76 -8.01
C TYR A 72 -12.48 19.86 -7.44
N ARG A 73 -11.89 20.81 -6.70
CA ARG A 73 -12.60 21.94 -6.08
C ARG A 73 -13.55 22.49 -7.14
N ARG A 74 -14.86 22.21 -7.03
CA ARG A 74 -15.83 22.65 -8.04
C ARG A 74 -15.61 24.14 -8.18
N ARG A 75 -15.23 24.59 -9.38
CA ARG A 75 -15.21 26.03 -9.71
C ARG A 75 -16.57 26.55 -9.26
N ALA A 76 -16.57 27.45 -8.28
CA ALA A 76 -17.83 27.98 -7.73
C ALA A 76 -18.69 28.45 -8.89
N THR A 77 -19.97 28.08 -8.89
CA THR A 77 -20.86 28.51 -9.97
C THR A 77 -20.95 30.04 -9.95
N PRO A 78 -21.21 30.69 -11.10
CA PRO A 78 -21.35 32.14 -11.15
C PRO A 78 -22.35 32.68 -10.12
N GLU A 79 -23.39 31.91 -9.81
CA GLU A 79 -24.38 32.23 -8.77
C GLU A 79 -23.79 32.27 -7.34
N GLN A 80 -22.87 31.36 -7.03
CA GLN A 80 -22.22 31.30 -5.72
C GLN A 80 -21.25 32.46 -5.50
N VAL A 81 -20.56 32.90 -6.56
CA VAL A 81 -19.71 34.09 -6.53
C VAL A 81 -20.56 35.35 -6.34
N ALA A 82 -21.66 35.48 -7.09
CA ALA A 82 -22.58 36.62 -6.98
C ALA A 82 -23.21 36.74 -5.59
N ARG A 83 -23.58 35.62 -4.94
CA ARG A 83 -24.09 35.65 -3.56
C ARG A 83 -23.03 36.09 -2.55
N ALA A 84 -21.79 35.62 -2.69
CA ALA A 84 -20.70 35.99 -1.79
C ALA A 84 -20.37 37.49 -1.92
N GLU A 85 -20.36 38.03 -3.14
CA GLU A 85 -20.17 39.46 -3.37
C GLU A 85 -21.34 40.30 -2.82
N ALA A 86 -22.58 39.85 -3.02
CA ALA A 86 -23.75 40.51 -2.46
C ALA A 86 -23.77 40.51 -0.93
N GLN A 87 -23.30 39.42 -0.30
CA GLN A 87 -23.16 39.34 1.16
C GLN A 87 -22.05 40.27 1.67
N ARG A 88 -20.92 40.35 0.96
CA ARG A 88 -19.82 41.26 1.32
C ARG A 88 -20.21 42.73 1.15
N ALA A 89 -21.00 43.06 0.12
CA ALA A 89 -21.54 44.41 -0.09
C ALA A 89 -22.56 44.81 0.99
N ARG A 90 -23.30 43.84 1.56
CA ARG A 90 -24.21 44.08 2.70
C ARG A 90 -23.49 44.27 4.03
N MET A 91 -22.32 43.65 4.21
CA MET A 91 -21.51 43.79 5.43
C MET A 91 -20.66 45.07 5.44
N MET A 92 -20.52 45.76 4.32
CA MET A 92 -19.79 47.03 4.18
C MET A 92 -20.72 48.26 4.09
N ARG A 93 -21.94 48.16 4.64
CA ARG A 93 -22.93 49.24 4.66
C ARG A 93 -23.19 49.74 6.07
#